data_AF-A0A813LQF2-F1
#
_entry.id   AF-A0A813LQF2-F1
#
_cell.length_a   1.000
_cell.length_b   1.000
_cell.length_c   1.000
_cell.angle_alpha   90.00
_cell.angle_beta   90.00
_cell.angle_gamma   90.00
#
_symmetry.space_group_name_H-M   'P 1'
#
loop_
_entity.id
_entity.type
_entity.pdbx_description
1 polymer ?
#
loop_
_entity_poly.entity_id
_entity_poly.type
_entity_poly.pdbx_seq_one_letter_code
_entity_poly.pdbx_strand_id
1 'polypeptide(L)'
;MRQSMEASTFENALLGVKQEILARAALRAQAEWPALELASARALIAAVDSCEAEWKRGREQISGDGAASTRPEDLCSVLDGLLSAFSGLQEAQKTARASESGMCSADLDIQARASTVRPLVDALLDSAIEVHSIMLHKDADGPRSAALASKLRELLGKPSAREALATIRVEVPSHDLFEGIGQQSQEPGRGSSATADSSKDNQAAPADAAEESGKAAAGAPDALLMTVPGEMLPGTASMADGDCDSSSRLWQAVHVGDEATLRALVERQLCNGKMRDASGHSVLWHLIAFGHLGIAEYIMDAFPPGSSKGVEVDEVHERRGDTLLHLLCGGKSFSKEAATLFKRVTAVAPDALLPRPP
;
A
#
# COMPACT_ATOMS: atom_id res chain seq x y z
N MET A 1 10.03 48.40 23.59
CA MET A 1 10.33 47.49 24.71
C MET A 1 9.36 46.31 24.84
N ARG A 2 8.03 46.46 24.71
CA ARG A 2 7.09 45.30 24.78
C ARG A 2 7.22 44.29 23.62
N GLN A 3 7.43 44.76 22.38
CA GLN A 3 7.64 43.88 21.23
C GLN A 3 8.94 43.04 21.29
N SER A 4 9.91 43.44 22.12
CA SER A 4 11.16 42.68 22.30
C SER A 4 11.05 41.57 23.35
N MET A 5 10.06 41.63 24.25
CA MET A 5 9.81 40.55 25.21
C MET A 5 8.98 39.42 24.58
N GLU A 6 8.04 39.74 23.70
CA GLU A 6 7.19 38.71 23.06
C GLU A 6 7.97 37.82 22.10
N ALA A 7 8.93 38.39 21.35
CA ALA A 7 9.85 37.61 20.51
C ALA A 7 10.74 36.67 21.34
N SER A 8 11.15 37.09 22.55
CA SER A 8 12.01 36.31 23.43
C SER A 8 11.30 35.12 24.09
N THR A 9 9.99 35.22 24.32
CA THR A 9 9.19 34.09 24.83
C THR A 9 8.91 33.02 23.77
N PHE A 10 8.83 33.41 22.49
CA PHE A 10 8.53 32.46 21.41
C PHE A 10 9.74 31.58 21.05
N GLU A 11 10.95 32.16 21.02
CA GLU A 11 12.19 31.40 20.76
C GLU A 11 12.52 30.36 21.86
N ASN A 12 12.12 30.64 23.11
CA ASN A 12 12.35 29.74 24.25
C ASN A 12 11.43 28.50 24.24
N ALA A 13 10.34 28.51 23.48
CA ALA A 13 9.41 27.38 23.40
C ALA A 13 9.85 26.31 22.39
N LEU A 14 10.63 26.67 21.36
CA LEU A 14 10.97 25.75 20.27
C LEU A 14 12.16 24.82 20.56
N LEU A 15 13.10 25.21 21.43
CA LEU A 15 14.35 24.46 21.59
C LEU A 15 14.41 23.56 22.82
N GLY A 16 13.45 23.64 23.76
CA GLY A 16 13.43 22.79 24.98
C GLY A 16 14.65 22.91 25.92
N VAL A 17 15.67 23.69 25.52
CA VAL A 17 16.89 23.95 26.27
C VAL A 17 16.74 25.28 26.98
N LYS A 18 16.96 25.30 28.30
CA LYS A 18 16.92 26.52 29.10
C LYS A 18 17.88 27.56 28.54
N GLN A 19 17.38 28.78 28.30
CA GLN A 19 18.13 29.94 27.80
C GLN A 19 19.47 30.15 28.53
N GLU A 20 19.51 29.83 29.83
CA GLU A 20 20.68 29.93 30.71
C GLU A 20 21.86 29.02 30.27
N ILE A 21 21.57 27.89 29.62
CA ILE A 21 22.57 26.92 29.14
C ILE A 21 23.16 27.40 27.81
N LEU A 22 22.33 27.89 26.89
CA LEU A 22 22.77 28.50 25.63
C LEU A 22 23.54 29.81 25.89
N ALA A 23 23.09 30.60 26.87
CA ALA A 23 23.70 31.89 27.18
C ALA A 23 25.04 31.81 27.93
N ARG A 24 25.38 30.67 28.59
CA ARG A 24 26.64 30.56 29.33
C ARG A 24 27.78 29.89 28.57
N ALA A 25 27.49 29.01 27.62
CA ALA A 25 28.53 28.31 26.85
C ALA A 25 28.83 28.98 25.50
N ALA A 26 27.84 29.57 24.82
CA ALA A 26 28.02 30.14 23.48
C ALA A 26 28.39 31.63 23.47
N LEU A 27 27.99 32.42 24.48
CA LEU A 27 28.22 33.88 24.50
C LEU A 27 29.60 34.32 25.04
N ARG A 28 30.43 33.40 25.59
CA ARG A 28 31.77 33.77 26.12
C ARG A 28 32.93 33.57 25.14
N ALA A 29 32.73 32.83 24.05
CA ALA A 29 33.67 32.87 22.94
C ALA A 29 33.19 33.97 21.99
N GLN A 30 34.00 35.00 21.76
CA GLN A 30 33.77 36.09 20.79
C GLN A 30 33.78 35.59 19.32
N ALA A 31 33.24 34.42 19.05
CA ALA A 31 32.95 33.98 17.70
C ALA A 31 31.55 34.52 17.37
N GLU A 32 31.49 35.67 16.73
CA GLU A 32 30.28 36.06 16.00
C GLU A 32 29.95 34.89 15.07
N TRP A 33 28.86 34.16 15.36
CA TRP A 33 28.37 33.18 14.42
C TRP A 33 28.11 33.92 13.11
N PRO A 34 28.77 33.53 12.00
CA PRO A 34 28.57 34.21 10.74
C PRO A 34 27.07 34.27 10.45
N ALA A 35 26.54 35.45 10.14
CA ALA A 35 25.10 35.63 9.92
C ALA A 35 24.55 34.64 8.87
N LEU A 36 25.41 34.21 7.94
CA LEU A 36 25.15 33.17 6.96
C LEU A 36 24.87 31.79 7.58
N GLU A 37 25.64 31.37 8.59
CA GLU A 37 25.43 30.08 9.27
C GLU A 37 24.13 30.06 10.07
N LEU A 38 23.82 31.16 10.77
CA LEU A 38 22.54 31.29 11.47
C LEU A 38 21.35 31.29 10.51
N ALA A 39 21.48 31.90 9.33
CA ALA A 39 20.47 31.85 8.29
C ALA A 39 20.28 30.42 7.76
N SER A 40 21.37 29.71 7.47
CA SER A 40 21.33 28.31 7.04
C SER A 40 20.71 27.39 8.09
N ALA A 41 21.06 27.53 9.37
CA ALA A 41 20.48 26.75 10.46
C ALA A 41 18.96 27.00 10.61
N ARG A 42 18.52 28.26 10.51
CA ARG A 42 17.09 28.60 10.54
C ARG A 42 16.31 28.03 9.36
N ALA A 43 16.89 28.09 8.17
CA ALA A 43 16.29 27.49 6.98
C ALA A 43 16.14 25.97 7.13
N LEU A 44 17.14 25.32 7.71
CA LEU A 44 17.13 23.89 7.97
C LEU A 44 16.04 23.50 8.98
N ILE A 45 15.91 24.22 10.09
CA ILE A 45 14.85 24.00 11.09
C ILE A 45 13.46 24.18 10.46
N ALA A 46 13.25 25.27 9.71
CA ALA A 46 11.98 25.51 9.04
C ALA A 46 11.61 24.40 8.04
N ALA A 47 12.60 23.84 7.33
CA ALA A 47 12.38 22.73 6.42
C ALA A 47 12.02 21.42 7.15
N VAL A 48 12.63 21.17 8.32
CA VAL A 48 12.27 20.04 9.18
C VAL A 48 10.84 20.19 9.69
N ASP A 49 10.47 21.35 10.23
CA ASP A 49 9.12 21.64 10.74
C ASP A 49 8.06 21.46 9.66
N SER A 50 8.34 21.94 8.43
CA SER A 50 7.45 21.76 7.29
C SER A 50 7.28 20.28 6.91
N CYS A 51 8.35 19.49 6.94
CA CYS A 51 8.30 18.06 6.62
C CYS A 51 7.49 17.29 7.68
N GLU A 52 7.66 17.62 8.96
CA GLU A 52 6.93 17.01 10.06
C GLU A 52 5.44 17.37 10.06
N ALA A 53 5.10 18.62 9.70
CA ALA A 53 3.72 19.06 9.55
C ALA A 53 2.98 18.28 8.44
N GLU A 54 3.58 18.17 7.25
CA GLU A 54 2.97 17.42 6.14
C GLU A 54 2.93 15.91 6.39
N TRP A 55 3.94 15.36 7.08
CA TRP A 55 3.92 13.96 7.51
C TRP A 55 2.77 13.68 8.50
N LYS A 56 2.55 14.58 9.45
CA LYS A 56 1.43 14.46 10.40
C LYS A 56 0.08 14.54 9.68
N ARG A 57 -0.06 15.47 8.74
CA ARG A 57 -1.24 15.61 7.88
C ARG A 57 -1.50 14.33 7.07
N GLY A 58 -0.46 13.72 6.50
CA GLY A 58 -0.57 12.43 5.80
C GLY A 58 -1.04 11.29 6.70
N ARG A 59 -0.55 11.23 7.94
CA ARG A 59 -1.04 10.24 8.91
C ARG A 59 -2.48 10.44 9.30
N GLU A 60 -2.89 11.68 9.55
CA GLU A 60 -4.28 12.02 9.86
C GLU A 60 -5.20 11.62 8.69
N GLN A 61 -4.75 11.83 7.45
CA GLN A 61 -5.50 11.42 6.25
C GLN A 61 -5.70 9.90 6.14
N ILE A 62 -4.67 9.11 6.46
CA ILE A 62 -4.75 7.63 6.42
C ILE A 62 -5.55 7.08 7.61
N SER A 63 -5.46 7.72 8.78
CA SER A 63 -6.11 7.23 10.00
C SER A 63 -7.60 7.54 10.06
N GLY A 64 -8.10 8.44 9.22
CA GLY A 64 -9.53 8.79 9.18
C GLY A 64 -10.38 7.69 8.55
N ASP A 65 -10.96 6.82 9.39
CA ASP A 65 -12.12 5.90 9.22
C ASP A 65 -12.52 5.37 7.82
N GLY A 66 -11.56 5.19 6.92
CA GLY A 66 -11.69 4.40 5.70
C GLY A 66 -11.77 5.21 4.39
N ALA A 67 -11.38 4.56 3.29
CA ALA A 67 -11.29 5.12 1.94
C ALA A 67 -12.58 5.82 1.44
N ALA A 68 -13.73 5.54 2.06
CA ALA A 68 -15.02 6.11 1.69
C ALA A 68 -15.21 7.59 2.08
N SER A 69 -14.50 8.08 3.11
CA SER A 69 -14.64 9.47 3.58
C SER A 69 -13.61 10.44 2.97
N THR A 70 -12.52 9.92 2.43
CA THR A 70 -11.41 10.73 1.94
C THR A 70 -11.76 11.35 0.59
N ARG A 71 -11.72 12.68 0.51
CA ARG A 71 -11.86 13.37 -0.77
C ARG A 71 -10.59 13.12 -1.60
N PRO A 72 -10.70 12.66 -2.85
CA PRO A 72 -9.53 12.37 -3.68
C PRO A 72 -8.62 13.59 -3.87
N GLU A 73 -9.18 14.80 -3.89
CA GLU A 73 -8.41 16.03 -4.01
C GLU A 73 -7.47 16.27 -2.82
N ASP A 74 -7.84 15.79 -1.63
CA ASP A 74 -7.05 15.97 -0.41
C ASP A 74 -5.82 15.06 -0.41
N LEU A 75 -5.93 13.83 -0.96
CA LEU A 75 -4.80 12.89 -1.08
C LEU A 75 -3.67 13.45 -1.95
N CYS A 76 -3.99 13.95 -3.15
CA CYS A 76 -2.98 14.52 -4.04
C CYS A 76 -2.35 15.77 -3.43
N SER A 77 -3.13 16.61 -2.71
CA SER A 77 -2.60 17.79 -2.03
C SER A 77 -1.64 17.43 -0.90
N VAL A 78 -1.98 16.41 -0.10
CA VAL A 78 -1.13 15.91 0.99
C VAL A 78 0.16 15.31 0.44
N LEU A 79 0.07 14.51 -0.63
CA LEU A 79 1.24 13.92 -1.26
C LEU A 79 2.15 15.00 -1.87
N ASP A 80 1.59 16.01 -2.55
CA ASP A 80 2.35 17.15 -3.09
C ASP A 80 3.03 17.97 -1.99
N GLY A 81 2.32 18.23 -0.89
CA GLY A 81 2.86 18.92 0.28
C GLY A 81 4.04 18.15 0.88
N LEU A 82 3.87 16.85 1.12
CA LEU A 82 4.91 16.00 1.70
C LEU A 82 6.16 15.91 0.81
N LEU A 83 5.98 15.70 -0.50
CA LEU A 83 7.10 15.65 -1.45
C LEU A 83 7.81 17.00 -1.57
N SER A 84 7.05 18.09 -1.62
CA SER A 84 7.62 19.45 -1.66
C SER A 84 8.40 19.79 -0.39
N ALA A 85 7.88 19.43 0.78
CA ALA A 85 8.56 19.63 2.06
C ALA A 85 9.84 18.79 2.16
N PHE A 86 9.82 17.55 1.66
CA PHE A 86 11.01 16.70 1.60
C PHE A 86 12.07 17.27 0.65
N SER A 87 11.70 17.72 -0.56
CA SER A 87 12.62 18.41 -1.47
C SER A 87 13.23 19.67 -0.84
N GLY A 88 12.41 20.47 -0.14
CA GLY A 88 12.88 21.65 0.59
C GLY A 88 13.91 21.31 1.66
N LEU A 89 13.73 20.19 2.37
CA LEU A 89 14.68 19.66 3.33
C LEU A 89 16.01 19.24 2.68
N GLN A 90 15.96 18.60 1.51
CA GLN A 90 17.17 18.23 0.77
C GLN A 90 17.97 19.45 0.32
N GLU A 91 17.31 20.46 -0.22
CA GLU A 91 17.96 21.70 -0.67
C GLU A 91 18.51 22.53 0.52
N ALA A 92 17.79 22.57 1.64
CA ALA A 92 18.28 23.19 2.87
C ALA A 92 19.55 22.48 3.38
N GLN A 93 19.59 21.15 3.36
CA GLN A 93 20.77 20.39 3.76
C GLN A 93 21.93 20.60 2.79
N LYS A 94 21.68 20.60 1.49
CA LYS A 94 22.69 20.86 0.45
C LYS A 94 23.31 22.25 0.60
N THR A 95 22.48 23.26 0.88
CA THR A 95 22.93 24.64 1.16
C THR A 95 23.77 24.69 2.44
N ALA A 96 23.36 23.99 3.50
CA ALA A 96 24.12 23.88 4.73
C ALA A 96 25.48 23.20 4.52
N ARG A 97 25.54 22.13 3.70
CA ARG A 97 26.79 21.40 3.37
C ARG A 97 27.72 22.18 2.44
N ALA A 98 27.18 23.02 1.57
CA ALA A 98 27.97 23.87 0.68
C ALA A 98 28.66 25.02 1.42
N SER A 99 28.22 25.35 2.63
CA SER A 99 28.90 26.33 3.48
C SER A 99 30.19 25.71 4.02
N GLU A 100 31.35 26.18 3.56
CA GLU A 100 32.69 25.67 3.93
C GLU A 100 33.04 25.78 5.43
N SER A 101 32.14 26.36 6.25
CA SER A 101 32.31 26.42 7.69
C SER A 101 32.15 25.04 8.30
N GLY A 102 33.28 24.46 8.72
CA GLY A 102 33.33 23.18 9.44
C GLY A 102 32.56 23.15 10.77
N MET A 103 31.90 24.24 11.18
CA MET A 103 31.12 24.31 12.42
C MET A 103 29.66 23.83 12.30
N CYS A 104 29.07 23.80 11.10
CA CYS A 104 27.66 23.42 10.91
C CYS A 104 27.47 22.12 10.11
N SER A 105 28.21 21.07 10.46
CA SER A 105 27.89 19.71 9.99
C SER A 105 26.73 19.13 10.81
N ALA A 106 25.55 19.74 10.74
CA ALA A 106 24.34 19.09 11.23
C ALA A 106 23.96 18.00 10.22
N ASP A 107 24.42 16.78 10.46
CA ASP A 107 23.97 15.63 9.67
C ASP A 107 22.56 15.27 10.11
N LEU A 108 21.57 15.78 9.37
CA LEU A 108 20.16 15.45 9.58
C LEU A 108 19.82 13.99 9.28
N ASP A 109 20.78 13.21 8.78
CA ASP A 109 20.60 11.85 8.31
C ASP A 109 19.37 11.75 7.39
N ILE A 110 19.46 12.39 6.22
CA ILE A 110 18.38 12.35 5.22
C ILE A 110 18.03 10.92 4.84
N GLN A 111 18.96 9.96 4.97
CA GLN A 111 18.67 8.55 4.73
C GLN A 111 17.77 7.96 5.83
N ALA A 112 18.05 8.23 7.11
CA ALA A 112 17.15 7.85 8.20
C ALA A 112 15.76 8.51 8.06
N ARG A 113 15.69 9.79 7.70
CA ARG A 113 14.41 10.47 7.45
C ARG A 113 13.67 9.91 6.25
N ALA A 114 14.37 9.66 5.14
CA ALA A 114 13.81 8.97 3.98
C ALA A 114 13.19 7.63 4.37
N SER A 115 13.88 6.83 5.20
CA SER A 115 13.36 5.54 5.67
C SER A 115 12.09 5.67 6.54
N THR A 116 11.92 6.81 7.24
CA THR A 116 10.75 7.10 8.08
C THR A 116 9.57 7.65 7.27
N VAL A 117 9.86 8.42 6.22
CA VAL A 117 8.86 9.02 5.33
C VAL A 117 8.35 8.00 4.30
N ARG A 118 9.20 7.07 3.87
CA ARG A 118 8.90 6.06 2.83
C ARG A 118 7.57 5.33 3.05
N PRO A 119 7.30 4.69 4.20
CA PRO A 119 6.07 3.92 4.37
C PRO A 119 4.80 4.78 4.28
N LEU A 120 4.90 6.07 4.64
CA LEU A 120 3.79 7.00 4.53
C LEU A 120 3.51 7.38 3.08
N VAL A 121 4.57 7.65 2.30
CA VAL A 121 4.43 7.97 0.87
C VAL A 121 3.89 6.76 0.11
N ASP A 122 4.41 5.56 0.39
CA ASP A 122 3.90 4.31 -0.19
C ASP A 122 2.39 4.15 0.12
N ALA A 123 1.98 4.29 1.38
CA ALA A 123 0.57 4.19 1.78
C ALA A 123 -0.35 5.26 1.15
N LEU A 124 0.13 6.50 1.00
CA LEU A 124 -0.62 7.56 0.33
C LEU A 124 -0.81 7.29 -1.17
N LEU A 125 0.22 6.75 -1.83
CA LEU A 125 0.13 6.35 -3.23
C LEU A 125 -0.84 5.18 -3.41
N ASP A 126 -0.72 4.14 -2.59
CA ASP A 126 -1.60 2.98 -2.63
C ASP A 126 -3.06 3.39 -2.40
N SER A 127 -3.32 4.27 -1.43
CA SER A 127 -4.66 4.82 -1.18
C SER A 127 -5.19 5.64 -2.36
N ALA A 128 -4.34 6.43 -3.02
CA ALA A 128 -4.74 7.18 -4.20
C ALA A 128 -5.08 6.26 -5.39
N ILE A 129 -4.36 5.16 -5.57
CA ILE A 129 -4.62 4.13 -6.59
C ILE A 129 -5.92 3.38 -6.28
N GLU A 130 -6.15 3.02 -5.01
CA GLU A 130 -7.37 2.35 -4.57
C GLU A 130 -8.60 3.23 -4.81
N VAL A 131 -8.54 4.51 -4.39
CA VAL A 131 -9.62 5.49 -4.62
C VAL A 131 -9.89 5.65 -6.12
N HIS A 132 -8.85 5.77 -6.95
CA HIS A 132 -8.99 5.83 -8.40
C HIS A 132 -9.66 4.56 -8.97
N SER A 133 -9.26 3.39 -8.50
CA SER A 133 -9.83 2.11 -8.92
C SER A 133 -11.31 2.00 -8.56
N ILE A 134 -11.69 2.38 -7.33
CA ILE A 134 -13.09 2.42 -6.90
C ILE A 134 -13.90 3.41 -7.75
N MET A 135 -13.32 4.56 -8.10
CA MET A 135 -13.97 5.56 -8.96
C MET A 135 -14.18 5.03 -10.38
N LEU A 136 -13.19 4.35 -10.97
CA LEU A 136 -13.34 3.71 -12.27
C LEU A 136 -14.43 2.63 -12.28
N HIS A 137 -14.58 1.86 -11.21
CA HIS A 137 -15.63 0.85 -11.13
C HIS A 137 -17.03 1.46 -11.00
N LYS A 138 -17.16 2.62 -10.34
CA LYS A 138 -18.45 3.32 -10.16
C LYS A 138 -18.85 4.19 -11.34
N ASP A 139 -17.87 4.80 -12.00
CA ASP A 139 -18.05 5.79 -13.06
C ASP A 139 -16.81 5.78 -13.97
N ALA A 140 -16.73 4.76 -14.84
CA ALA A 140 -15.55 4.48 -15.67
C ALA A 140 -15.13 5.69 -16.52
N ASP A 141 -16.09 6.44 -17.04
CA ASP A 141 -15.87 7.66 -17.84
C ASP A 141 -16.14 8.94 -17.04
N GLY A 142 -16.16 8.84 -15.71
CA GLY A 142 -16.50 9.92 -14.82
C GLY A 142 -15.48 11.06 -14.86
N PRO A 143 -15.90 12.33 -14.97
CA PRO A 143 -14.98 13.47 -14.99
C PRO A 143 -14.12 13.57 -13.72
N ARG A 144 -14.60 13.00 -12.60
CA ARG A 144 -13.86 12.96 -11.34
C ARG A 144 -12.69 11.98 -11.37
N SER A 145 -12.88 10.80 -11.96
CA SER A 145 -11.82 9.79 -12.08
C SER A 145 -10.69 10.31 -12.97
N ALA A 146 -11.07 10.87 -14.13
CA ALA A 146 -10.12 11.52 -15.05
C ALA A 146 -9.37 12.69 -14.40
N ALA A 147 -10.06 13.52 -13.60
CA ALA A 147 -9.43 14.63 -12.89
C ALA A 147 -8.40 14.14 -11.85
N LEU A 148 -8.70 13.08 -11.10
CA LEU A 148 -7.78 12.48 -10.15
C LEU A 148 -6.54 11.90 -10.84
N ALA A 149 -6.74 11.11 -11.90
CA ALA A 149 -5.64 10.55 -12.71
C ALA A 149 -4.75 11.65 -13.30
N SER A 150 -5.35 12.73 -13.81
CA SER A 150 -4.62 13.89 -14.33
C SER A 150 -3.77 14.56 -13.25
N LYS A 151 -4.34 14.78 -12.05
CA LYS A 151 -3.59 15.36 -10.92
C LYS A 151 -2.45 14.47 -10.45
N LEU A 152 -2.65 13.16 -10.35
CA LEU A 152 -1.58 12.21 -9.99
C LEU A 152 -0.48 12.21 -11.04
N ARG A 153 -0.82 12.20 -12.33
CA ARG A 153 0.16 12.28 -13.43
C ARG A 153 0.94 13.59 -13.42
N GLU A 154 0.26 14.71 -13.19
CA GLU A 154 0.90 16.02 -13.06
C GLU A 154 1.87 16.04 -11.88
N LEU A 155 1.43 15.58 -10.70
CA LEU A 155 2.24 15.50 -9.49
C LEU A 155 3.49 14.63 -9.67
N LEU A 156 3.31 13.40 -10.15
CA LEU A 156 4.40 12.44 -10.38
C LEU A 156 5.30 12.84 -11.56
N GLY A 157 4.81 13.74 -12.43
CA GLY A 157 5.57 14.33 -13.53
C GLY A 157 6.51 15.47 -13.10
N LYS A 158 6.28 16.10 -11.93
CA LYS A 158 7.11 17.21 -11.45
C LYS A 158 8.56 16.72 -11.20
N PRO A 159 9.60 17.42 -11.71
CA PRO A 159 10.99 17.02 -11.50
C PRO A 159 11.38 16.88 -10.02
N SER A 160 10.95 17.82 -9.17
CA SER A 160 11.20 17.79 -7.72
C SER A 160 10.56 16.59 -7.03
N ALA A 161 9.33 16.25 -7.41
CA ALA A 161 8.64 15.06 -6.90
C ALA A 161 9.38 13.79 -7.28
N ARG A 162 9.85 13.66 -8.53
CA ARG A 162 10.62 12.50 -8.99
C ARG A 162 11.96 12.35 -8.26
N GLU A 163 12.66 13.46 -8.02
CA GLU A 163 13.90 13.45 -7.25
C GLU A 163 13.67 13.07 -5.78
N ALA A 164 12.61 13.60 -5.16
CA ALA A 164 12.20 13.22 -3.81
C ALA A 164 11.85 11.74 -3.73
N LEU A 165 10.99 11.23 -4.63
CA LEU A 165 10.60 9.82 -4.68
C LEU A 165 11.81 8.90 -4.89
N ALA A 166 12.73 9.26 -5.78
CA ALA A 166 13.98 8.52 -6.00
C ALA A 166 14.85 8.49 -4.73
N THR A 167 14.94 9.60 -4.00
CA THR A 167 15.70 9.67 -2.74
C THR A 167 15.05 8.84 -1.65
N ILE A 168 13.72 8.91 -1.53
CA ILE A 168 12.93 8.14 -0.56
C ILE A 168 12.93 6.64 -0.94
N ARG A 169 13.32 6.30 -2.18
CA ARG A 169 13.24 4.97 -2.77
C ARG A 169 11.80 4.45 -2.80
N VAL A 170 10.87 5.36 -3.05
CA VAL A 170 9.49 5.05 -3.37
C VAL A 170 9.44 4.82 -4.86
N GLU A 171 8.91 3.68 -5.23
CA GLU A 171 8.69 3.38 -6.62
C GLU A 171 7.45 4.12 -7.11
N VAL A 172 7.45 4.51 -8.37
CA VAL A 172 6.31 5.21 -8.99
C VAL A 172 5.51 4.18 -9.81
N PRO A 173 4.18 4.10 -9.64
CA PRO A 173 3.33 3.27 -10.50
C PRO A 173 3.58 3.60 -11.98
N SER A 174 3.57 2.58 -12.85
CA SER A 174 3.71 2.79 -14.30
C SER A 174 2.57 3.66 -14.84
N HIS A 175 2.83 4.41 -15.91
CA HIS A 175 1.81 5.24 -16.54
C HIS A 175 0.59 4.43 -17.00
N ASP A 176 0.80 3.15 -17.34
CA ASP A 176 -0.23 2.22 -17.81
C ASP A 176 -1.33 1.97 -16.77
N LEU A 177 -0.99 2.04 -15.46
CA LEU A 177 -1.96 1.91 -14.36
C LEU A 177 -3.03 3.00 -14.38
N PHE A 178 -2.75 4.15 -15.00
CA PHE A 178 -3.68 5.27 -15.14
C PHE A 178 -4.39 5.31 -16.50
N GLU A 179 -4.00 4.46 -17.47
CA GLU A 179 -4.55 4.44 -18.83
C GLU A 179 -5.45 3.21 -19.10
N GLY A 180 -5.37 2.18 -18.24
CA GLY A 180 -5.64 0.80 -18.61
C GLY A 180 -7.05 0.22 -18.59
N ILE A 181 -8.16 0.96 -18.43
CA ILE A 181 -9.51 0.32 -18.45
C ILE A 181 -10.36 0.70 -19.68
N GLY A 182 -10.02 1.77 -20.41
CA GLY A 182 -10.89 2.28 -21.49
C GLY A 182 -10.71 1.67 -22.88
N GLN A 183 -9.62 0.95 -23.16
CA GLN A 183 -9.26 0.57 -24.55
C GLN A 183 -9.43 -0.92 -24.92
N GLN A 184 -9.78 -1.82 -23.99
CA GLN A 184 -9.87 -3.25 -24.30
C GLN A 184 -11.16 -3.71 -25.01
N SER A 185 -12.14 -2.83 -25.29
CA SER A 185 -13.44 -3.24 -25.85
C SER A 185 -13.76 -2.72 -27.26
N GLN A 186 -12.82 -2.17 -28.02
CA GLN A 186 -13.02 -1.96 -29.47
C GLN A 186 -12.34 -3.08 -30.26
N GLU A 187 -12.98 -4.26 -30.30
CA GLU A 187 -12.75 -5.17 -31.42
C GLU A 187 -13.21 -4.48 -32.72
N PRO A 188 -12.39 -4.47 -33.78
CA PRO A 188 -12.81 -3.96 -35.08
C PRO A 188 -13.84 -4.95 -35.65
N GLY A 189 -15.12 -4.59 -35.51
CA GLY A 189 -16.24 -5.32 -36.08
C GLY A 189 -16.01 -5.62 -37.55
N ARG A 190 -15.92 -6.92 -37.85
CA ARG A 190 -16.14 -7.50 -39.17
C ARG A 190 -17.42 -6.89 -39.76
N GLY A 191 -17.27 -6.21 -40.89
CA GLY A 191 -18.38 -5.68 -41.65
C GLY A 191 -19.37 -6.78 -42.03
N SER A 192 -20.64 -6.53 -41.76
CA SER A 192 -21.74 -7.23 -42.38
C SER A 192 -22.76 -6.21 -42.88
N SER A 193 -22.86 -6.18 -44.20
CA SER A 193 -23.85 -5.48 -45.01
C SER A 193 -25.22 -6.14 -44.88
N ALA A 194 -26.29 -5.37 -44.63
CA ALA A 194 -27.64 -5.61 -45.18
C ALA A 194 -28.64 -4.50 -44.79
N THR A 195 -29.05 -3.74 -45.81
CA THR A 195 -30.42 -3.31 -46.16
C THR A 195 -31.54 -3.24 -45.10
N ALA A 196 -32.02 -2.01 -44.91
CA ALA A 196 -33.40 -1.52 -45.12
C ALA A 196 -34.64 -2.30 -44.59
N ASP A 197 -35.45 -1.52 -43.85
CA ASP A 197 -36.90 -1.27 -44.09
C ASP A 197 -37.94 -1.84 -43.09
N SER A 198 -38.95 -0.99 -42.87
CA SER A 198 -40.32 -1.22 -42.35
C SER A 198 -40.59 -1.15 -40.83
N SER A 199 -41.10 0.02 -40.45
CA SER A 199 -42.32 0.31 -39.66
C SER A 199 -43.10 -0.86 -39.03
N LYS A 200 -43.45 -0.72 -37.74
CA LYS A 200 -44.84 -0.58 -37.26
C LYS A 200 -44.95 -0.35 -35.75
N ASP A 201 -45.99 0.40 -35.42
CA ASP A 201 -46.58 0.70 -34.11
C ASP A 201 -46.77 -0.51 -33.18
N ASN A 202 -46.66 -0.32 -31.86
CA ASN A 202 -47.84 -0.49 -30.99
C ASN A 202 -47.66 -0.02 -29.53
N GLN A 203 -48.83 0.17 -28.93
CA GLN A 203 -49.25 0.93 -27.74
C GLN A 203 -48.81 0.43 -26.35
N ALA A 204 -49.10 1.29 -25.38
CA ALA A 204 -48.85 1.24 -23.95
C ALA A 204 -49.81 0.37 -23.10
N ALA A 205 -49.23 -0.21 -22.03
CA ALA A 205 -49.73 -0.44 -20.64
C ALA A 205 -50.98 -1.32 -20.40
N PRO A 206 -51.31 -1.77 -19.15
CA PRO A 206 -50.62 -1.66 -17.84
C PRO A 206 -50.54 -2.98 -17.03
N ALA A 207 -50.06 -2.85 -15.78
CA ALA A 207 -49.93 -3.83 -14.71
C ALA A 207 -51.26 -4.39 -14.15
N ASP A 208 -51.24 -5.60 -13.58
CA ASP A 208 -51.91 -5.91 -12.31
C ASP A 208 -51.42 -7.22 -11.67
N ALA A 209 -51.65 -7.31 -10.36
CA ALA A 209 -51.12 -8.25 -9.37
C ALA A 209 -52.01 -9.50 -9.08
N ALA A 210 -51.52 -10.35 -8.15
CA ALA A 210 -52.14 -11.42 -7.34
C ALA A 210 -51.56 -12.82 -7.62
N GLU A 211 -50.81 -13.44 -6.70
CA GLU A 211 -51.19 -14.19 -5.48
C GLU A 211 -51.77 -15.60 -5.72
N GLU A 212 -51.03 -16.63 -5.27
CA GLU A 212 -51.46 -17.84 -4.51
C GLU A 212 -50.28 -18.85 -4.51
N SER A 213 -49.60 -19.12 -3.39
CA SER A 213 -50.00 -19.95 -2.23
C SER A 213 -50.26 -21.43 -2.59
N GLY A 214 -49.40 -22.35 -2.13
CA GLY A 214 -49.75 -23.77 -2.18
C GLY A 214 -48.66 -24.84 -2.00
N LYS A 215 -48.31 -25.11 -0.74
CA LYS A 215 -48.20 -26.46 -0.12
C LYS A 215 -46.95 -27.35 -0.32
N ALA A 216 -46.51 -27.84 0.84
CA ALA A 216 -45.44 -28.78 1.14
C ALA A 216 -45.75 -30.26 0.76
N ALA A 217 -44.69 -31.06 0.59
CA ALA A 217 -44.61 -32.42 1.14
C ALA A 217 -43.17 -32.96 1.11
N ALA A 218 -42.83 -33.70 2.16
CA ALA A 218 -41.57 -34.37 2.45
C ALA A 218 -41.33 -35.64 1.61
N GLY A 219 -40.07 -36.09 1.56
CA GLY A 219 -39.74 -37.45 1.14
C GLY A 219 -38.24 -37.67 0.85
N ALA A 220 -37.46 -38.01 1.89
CA ALA A 220 -36.30 -38.91 1.77
C ALA A 220 -36.86 -40.36 1.73
N PRO A 221 -36.16 -41.39 1.18
CA PRO A 221 -34.83 -41.82 1.62
C PRO A 221 -33.87 -42.44 0.57
N ASP A 222 -32.58 -42.25 0.83
CA ASP A 222 -31.47 -43.23 0.89
C ASP A 222 -31.09 -44.21 -0.26
N ALA A 223 -29.78 -44.51 -0.29
CA ALA A 223 -29.04 -45.62 -0.90
C ALA A 223 -28.36 -45.47 -2.30
N LEU A 224 -27.03 -45.27 -2.23
CA LEU A 224 -25.93 -46.08 -2.83
C LEU A 224 -26.04 -46.63 -4.28
N LEU A 225 -25.17 -46.15 -5.19
CA LEU A 225 -24.07 -46.90 -5.84
C LEU A 225 -23.45 -46.17 -7.05
N MET A 226 -22.12 -46.06 -7.03
CA MET A 226 -21.14 -46.20 -8.13
C MET A 226 -21.52 -45.77 -9.56
N THR A 227 -20.88 -44.70 -10.07
CA THR A 227 -20.18 -44.71 -11.38
C THR A 227 -19.34 -43.44 -11.59
N VAL A 228 -18.03 -43.61 -11.83
CA VAL A 228 -17.17 -42.74 -12.65
C VAL A 228 -17.13 -43.39 -14.05
N PRO A 229 -16.99 -42.68 -15.19
CA PRO A 229 -15.93 -41.70 -15.43
C PRO A 229 -16.35 -40.45 -16.26
N GLY A 230 -15.64 -39.34 -16.06
CA GLY A 230 -15.76 -38.18 -16.93
C GLY A 230 -14.72 -37.12 -16.57
N GLU A 231 -13.61 -37.11 -17.33
CA GLU A 231 -12.70 -35.97 -17.39
C GLU A 231 -13.49 -34.69 -17.69
N MET A 232 -13.54 -33.79 -16.72
CA MET A 232 -13.91 -32.40 -16.92
C MET A 232 -12.72 -31.52 -16.56
N LEU A 233 -12.32 -30.73 -17.55
CA LEU A 233 -11.35 -29.65 -17.47
C LEU A 233 -11.72 -28.68 -16.33
N PRO A 234 -10.75 -28.05 -15.64
CA PRO A 234 -11.04 -27.06 -14.61
C PRO A 234 -11.57 -25.77 -15.26
N GLY A 235 -12.90 -25.69 -15.35
CA GLY A 235 -13.63 -24.46 -15.62
C GLY A 235 -13.62 -23.55 -14.40
N THR A 236 -13.41 -22.27 -14.66
CA THR A 236 -13.55 -21.14 -13.74
C THR A 236 -14.86 -21.22 -12.96
N ALA A 237 -14.78 -21.58 -11.68
CA ALA A 237 -15.93 -21.62 -10.81
C ALA A 237 -16.43 -20.19 -10.56
N SER A 238 -17.61 -19.91 -11.11
CA SER A 238 -18.46 -18.77 -10.80
C SER A 238 -18.75 -18.76 -9.29
N MET A 239 -18.28 -17.73 -8.60
CA MET A 239 -18.54 -17.50 -7.17
C MET A 239 -20.02 -17.15 -6.99
N ALA A 240 -20.77 -18.06 -6.37
CA ALA A 240 -22.11 -17.77 -5.87
C ALA A 240 -22.04 -16.82 -4.66
N ASP A 241 -22.98 -15.89 -4.60
CA ASP A 241 -23.20 -14.71 -3.72
C ASP A 241 -23.10 -14.87 -2.17
N GLY A 242 -22.26 -15.75 -1.63
CA GLY A 242 -22.15 -15.99 -0.17
C GLY A 242 -20.76 -15.81 0.47
N ASP A 243 -19.70 -15.56 -0.31
CA ASP A 243 -18.31 -15.79 0.15
C ASP A 243 -17.46 -14.52 0.33
N CYS A 244 -18.02 -13.32 0.17
CA CYS A 244 -17.26 -12.08 0.37
C CYS A 244 -16.82 -11.87 1.83
N ASP A 245 -17.61 -12.36 2.79
CA ASP A 245 -17.32 -12.23 4.22
C ASP A 245 -16.18 -13.16 4.67
N SER A 246 -16.04 -14.34 4.05
CA SER A 246 -15.01 -15.31 4.42
C SER A 246 -13.61 -14.84 4.02
N SER A 247 -13.47 -14.26 2.82
CA SER A 247 -12.22 -13.69 2.32
C SER A 247 -11.78 -12.48 3.16
N SER A 248 -12.69 -11.53 3.41
CA SER A 248 -12.40 -10.37 4.25
C SER A 248 -11.93 -10.78 5.65
N ARG A 249 -12.62 -11.76 6.25
CA ARG A 249 -12.27 -12.31 7.57
C ARG A 249 -10.93 -13.02 7.58
N LEU A 250 -10.58 -13.77 6.53
CA LEU A 250 -9.28 -14.41 6.38
C LEU A 250 -8.16 -13.38 6.41
N TRP A 251 -8.24 -12.36 5.55
CA TRP A 251 -7.19 -11.36 5.45
C TRP A 251 -7.07 -10.54 6.73
N GLN A 252 -8.18 -10.21 7.39
CA GLN A 252 -8.14 -9.56 8.70
C GLN A 252 -7.41 -10.41 9.74
N ALA A 253 -7.67 -11.72 9.80
CA ALA A 253 -6.99 -12.63 10.73
C ALA A 253 -5.48 -12.72 10.45
N VAL A 254 -5.09 -12.75 9.16
CA VAL A 254 -3.68 -12.75 8.74
C VAL A 254 -2.96 -11.47 9.15
N HIS A 255 -3.56 -10.30 8.93
CA HIS A 255 -2.96 -9.00 9.27
C HIS A 255 -2.75 -8.84 10.78
N VAL A 256 -3.78 -9.18 11.57
CA VAL A 256 -3.73 -9.05 13.05
C VAL A 256 -2.93 -10.17 13.72
N GLY A 257 -2.75 -11.31 13.04
CA GLY A 257 -2.13 -12.50 13.63
C GLY A 257 -3.09 -13.28 14.54
N ASP A 258 -4.38 -13.33 14.19
CA ASP A 258 -5.38 -14.11 14.92
C ASP A 258 -5.27 -15.59 14.55
N GLU A 259 -4.39 -16.29 15.26
CA GLU A 259 -4.12 -17.72 15.07
C GLU A 259 -5.38 -18.59 15.21
N ALA A 260 -6.25 -18.28 16.18
CA ALA A 260 -7.44 -19.07 16.44
C ALA A 260 -8.43 -19.02 15.28
N THR A 261 -8.69 -17.81 14.75
CA THR A 261 -9.53 -17.64 13.57
C THR A 261 -8.90 -18.30 12.34
N LEU A 262 -7.59 -18.14 12.13
CA LEU A 262 -6.92 -18.73 10.98
C LEU A 262 -6.97 -20.27 11.00
N ARG A 263 -6.73 -20.89 12.16
CA ARG A 263 -6.87 -22.35 12.34
C ARG A 263 -8.29 -22.83 12.00
N ALA A 264 -9.31 -22.14 12.49
CA ALA A 264 -10.70 -22.47 12.20
C ALA A 264 -11.04 -22.35 10.70
N LEU A 265 -10.47 -21.36 9.99
CA LEU A 265 -10.64 -21.21 8.54
C LEU A 265 -9.97 -22.34 7.76
N VAL A 266 -8.78 -22.78 8.19
CA VAL A 266 -8.07 -23.93 7.62
C VAL A 266 -8.86 -25.23 7.82
N GLU A 267 -9.37 -25.47 9.03
CA GLU A 267 -10.19 -26.67 9.34
C GLU A 267 -11.47 -26.73 8.50
N ARG A 268 -12.09 -25.57 8.24
CA ARG A 268 -13.29 -25.45 7.39
C ARG A 268 -12.97 -25.46 5.89
N GLN A 269 -11.70 -25.60 5.51
CA GLN A 269 -11.22 -25.53 4.12
C GLN A 269 -11.55 -24.21 3.40
N LEU A 270 -11.74 -23.12 4.16
CA LEU A 270 -11.94 -21.76 3.66
C LEU A 270 -10.61 -21.02 3.46
N CYS A 271 -9.50 -21.63 3.85
CA CYS A 271 -8.14 -21.16 3.62
C CYS A 271 -7.33 -22.24 2.91
N ASN A 272 -6.43 -21.86 2.00
CA ASN A 272 -5.42 -22.74 1.44
C ASN A 272 -4.09 -21.99 1.20
N GLY A 273 -3.00 -22.72 1.02
CA GLY A 273 -1.65 -22.15 0.87
C GLY A 273 -1.42 -21.33 -0.40
N LYS A 274 -2.32 -21.43 -1.40
CA LYS A 274 -2.27 -20.69 -2.68
C LYS A 274 -3.19 -19.48 -2.72
N MET A 275 -3.93 -19.20 -1.65
CA MET A 275 -4.79 -18.01 -1.62
C MET A 275 -3.95 -16.75 -1.66
N ARG A 276 -4.32 -15.84 -2.56
CA ARG A 276 -3.67 -14.55 -2.78
C ARG A 276 -4.67 -13.42 -2.52
N ASP A 277 -4.17 -12.31 -1.99
CA ASP A 277 -4.96 -11.11 -1.79
C ASP A 277 -5.12 -10.32 -3.10
N ALA A 278 -5.72 -9.12 -3.01
CA ALA A 278 -5.88 -8.23 -4.16
C ALA A 278 -4.54 -7.70 -4.71
N SER A 279 -3.47 -7.71 -3.90
CA SER A 279 -2.11 -7.36 -4.31
C SER A 279 -1.33 -8.53 -4.90
N GLY A 280 -1.97 -9.71 -4.98
CA GLY A 280 -1.35 -10.92 -5.49
C GLY A 280 -0.42 -11.61 -4.50
N HIS A 281 -0.39 -11.24 -3.22
CA HIS A 281 0.49 -11.86 -2.21
C HIS A 281 -0.18 -13.01 -1.48
N SER A 282 0.57 -14.08 -1.22
CA SER A 282 0.04 -15.27 -0.53
C SER A 282 -0.24 -15.02 0.95
N VAL A 283 -1.04 -15.91 1.56
CA VAL A 283 -1.21 -15.95 3.03
C VAL A 283 0.14 -16.08 3.74
N LEU A 284 1.05 -16.91 3.22
CA LEU A 284 2.37 -17.12 3.81
C LEU A 284 3.23 -15.84 3.74
N TRP A 285 3.16 -15.11 2.62
CA TRP A 285 3.84 -13.84 2.43
C TRP A 285 3.51 -12.83 3.54
N HIS A 286 2.21 -12.59 3.76
CA HIS A 286 1.74 -11.65 4.77
C HIS A 286 2.11 -12.07 6.19
N LEU A 287 1.99 -13.36 6.53
CA LEU A 287 2.37 -13.85 7.85
C LEU A 287 3.86 -13.62 8.14
N ILE A 288 4.73 -13.79 7.15
CA ILE A 288 6.17 -13.50 7.28
C ILE A 288 6.41 -11.98 7.36
N ALA A 289 5.79 -11.20 6.47
CA ALA A 289 5.96 -9.75 6.40
C ALA A 289 5.53 -9.04 7.70
N PHE A 290 4.45 -9.51 8.33
CA PHE A 290 3.97 -8.98 9.61
C PHE A 290 4.64 -9.62 10.84
N GLY A 291 5.50 -10.63 10.65
CA GLY A 291 6.25 -11.26 11.75
C GLY A 291 5.47 -12.29 12.56
N HIS A 292 4.36 -12.80 12.02
CA HIS A 292 3.53 -13.85 12.64
C HIS A 292 4.11 -15.25 12.40
N LEU A 293 5.39 -15.46 12.76
CA LEU A 293 6.20 -16.60 12.33
C LEU A 293 5.68 -17.96 12.81
N GLY A 294 5.11 -18.05 14.02
CA GLY A 294 4.51 -19.30 14.52
C GLY A 294 3.28 -19.72 13.72
N ILE A 295 2.50 -18.75 13.24
CA ILE A 295 1.36 -19.00 12.35
C ILE A 295 1.84 -19.39 10.95
N ALA A 296 2.92 -18.76 10.47
CA ALA A 296 3.55 -19.13 9.20
C ALA A 296 4.05 -20.59 9.20
N GLU A 297 4.67 -21.04 10.30
CA GLU A 297 5.06 -22.45 10.47
C GLU A 297 3.85 -23.38 10.42
N TYR A 298 2.76 -23.04 11.12
CA TYR A 298 1.50 -23.80 11.07
C TYR A 298 0.93 -23.88 9.65
N ILE A 299 0.92 -22.79 8.89
CA ILE A 299 0.44 -22.77 7.51
C ILE A 299 1.31 -23.65 6.59
N MET A 300 2.63 -23.65 6.77
CA MET A 300 3.50 -24.58 6.04
C MET A 300 3.25 -26.05 6.39
N ASP A 301 2.86 -26.36 7.63
CA ASP A 301 2.50 -27.72 8.05
C ASP A 301 1.15 -28.15 7.49
N ALA A 302 0.15 -27.26 7.52
CA ALA A 302 -1.19 -27.51 7.00
C ALA A 302 -1.22 -27.61 5.47
N PHE A 303 -0.37 -26.86 4.78
CA PHE A 303 -0.31 -26.79 3.32
C PHE A 303 1.12 -27.00 2.80
N PRO A 304 1.64 -28.25 2.81
CA PRO A 304 3.00 -28.54 2.41
C PRO A 304 3.32 -28.02 0.99
N PRO A 305 4.51 -27.43 0.76
CA PRO A 305 4.97 -27.00 -0.56
C PRO A 305 4.86 -28.12 -1.60
N GLY A 306 4.45 -27.77 -2.82
CA GLY A 306 4.28 -28.73 -3.93
C GLY A 306 2.99 -29.54 -3.90
N SER A 307 2.18 -29.46 -2.84
CA SER A 307 0.82 -30.04 -2.85
C SER A 307 -0.16 -29.18 -3.67
N SER A 308 -1.31 -29.74 -4.06
CA SER A 308 -2.30 -29.04 -4.90
C SER A 308 -2.82 -27.74 -4.25
N LYS A 309 -2.91 -27.73 -2.92
CA LYS A 309 -3.29 -26.59 -2.07
C LYS A 309 -2.09 -26.02 -1.28
N GLY A 310 -0.88 -26.40 -1.66
CA GLY A 310 0.36 -26.11 -0.93
C GLY A 310 0.80 -24.67 -1.01
N VAL A 311 1.64 -24.24 -0.07
CA VAL A 311 2.27 -22.92 -0.14
C VAL A 311 3.23 -22.80 -1.33
N GLU A 312 3.27 -21.61 -1.92
CA GLU A 312 4.20 -21.27 -3.01
C GLU A 312 5.42 -20.57 -2.40
N VAL A 313 6.54 -21.30 -2.33
CA VAL A 313 7.77 -20.83 -1.68
C VAL A 313 8.67 -20.00 -2.60
N ASP A 314 8.38 -20.02 -3.89
CA ASP A 314 9.07 -19.30 -4.95
C ASP A 314 8.43 -17.96 -5.28
N GLU A 315 7.50 -17.50 -4.44
CA GLU A 315 6.86 -16.21 -4.57
C GLU A 315 7.88 -15.07 -4.55
N VAL A 316 7.75 -14.19 -5.55
CA VAL A 316 8.55 -12.99 -5.72
C VAL A 316 7.61 -11.79 -5.77
N HIS A 317 7.89 -10.78 -4.95
CA HIS A 317 7.18 -9.51 -5.01
C HIS A 317 7.41 -8.88 -6.38
N GLU A 318 6.35 -8.74 -7.19
CA GLU A 318 6.44 -8.24 -8.58
C GLU A 318 7.23 -6.94 -8.68
N ARG A 319 6.95 -6.05 -7.73
CA ARG A 319 7.58 -4.73 -7.60
C ARG A 319 9.02 -4.75 -7.10
N ARG A 320 9.24 -5.28 -5.88
CA ARG A 320 10.54 -5.19 -5.19
C ARG A 320 11.55 -6.25 -5.63
N GLY A 321 11.10 -7.33 -6.28
CA GLY A 321 11.91 -8.52 -6.55
C GLY A 321 12.26 -9.31 -5.29
N ASP A 322 11.70 -8.95 -4.14
CA ASP A 322 11.94 -9.65 -2.88
C ASP A 322 11.28 -11.03 -2.92
N THR A 323 11.89 -12.00 -2.25
CA THR A 323 11.34 -13.34 -2.05
C THR A 323 10.96 -13.53 -0.60
N LEU A 324 10.29 -14.63 -0.26
CA LEU A 324 10.05 -15.00 1.15
C LEU A 324 11.34 -15.05 1.98
N LEU A 325 12.47 -15.43 1.36
CA LEU A 325 13.79 -15.44 2.02
C LEU A 325 14.29 -14.02 2.31
N HIS A 326 14.06 -13.07 1.41
CA HIS A 326 14.39 -11.65 1.65
C HIS A 326 13.58 -11.11 2.83
N LEU A 327 12.29 -11.44 2.92
CA LEU A 327 11.45 -11.03 4.04
C LEU A 327 11.93 -11.60 5.37
N LEU A 328 12.26 -12.90 5.40
CA LEU A 328 12.77 -13.56 6.60
C LEU A 328 14.09 -12.96 7.09
N CYS A 329 14.98 -12.60 6.17
CA CYS A 329 16.24 -11.94 6.48
C CYS A 329 16.08 -10.46 6.83
N GLY A 330 15.05 -9.80 6.30
CA GLY A 330 14.80 -8.37 6.47
C GLY A 330 14.12 -7.99 7.79
N GLY A 331 13.68 -8.97 8.58
CA GLY A 331 13.12 -8.73 9.91
C GLY A 331 14.12 -8.03 10.86
N LYS A 332 13.61 -7.22 11.80
CA LYS A 332 14.45 -6.49 12.79
C LYS A 332 15.38 -7.41 13.59
N SER A 333 14.98 -8.67 13.78
CA SER A 333 15.75 -9.69 14.47
C SER A 333 15.54 -11.05 13.80
N PHE A 334 16.62 -11.75 13.51
CA PHE A 334 16.58 -13.11 12.97
C PHE A 334 16.41 -14.13 14.11
N SER A 335 15.17 -14.34 14.54
CA SER A 335 14.83 -15.22 15.66
C SER A 335 15.02 -16.70 15.35
N LYS A 336 14.86 -17.56 16.36
CA LYS A 336 14.93 -19.02 16.18
C LYS A 336 13.82 -19.53 15.26
N GLU A 337 12.63 -18.94 15.37
CA GLU A 337 11.46 -19.20 14.53
C GLU A 337 11.75 -18.76 13.08
N ALA A 338 12.30 -17.55 12.89
CA ALA A 338 12.71 -17.06 11.57
C ALA A 338 13.75 -18.00 10.92
N ALA A 339 14.74 -18.44 11.69
CA ALA A 339 15.75 -19.39 11.23
C ALA A 339 15.16 -20.76 10.88
N THR A 340 14.14 -21.20 11.61
CA THR A 340 13.46 -22.47 11.36
C THR A 340 12.66 -22.39 10.07
N LEU A 341 11.86 -21.33 9.89
CA LEU A 341 11.11 -21.10 8.66
C LEU A 341 12.04 -20.90 7.46
N PHE A 342 13.13 -20.16 7.63
CA PHE A 342 14.16 -19.97 6.59
C PHE A 342 14.75 -21.29 6.11
N LYS A 343 15.13 -22.19 7.03
CA LYS A 343 15.61 -23.54 6.67
C LYS A 343 14.56 -24.35 5.91
N ARG A 344 13.28 -24.24 6.30
CA ARG A 344 12.20 -24.96 5.62
C ARG A 344 11.96 -24.41 4.21
N VAL A 345 11.88 -23.10 4.04
CA VAL A 345 11.72 -22.44 2.74
C VAL A 345 12.90 -22.77 1.84
N THR A 346 14.14 -22.63 2.32
CA THR A 346 15.34 -22.95 1.52
C THR A 346 15.43 -24.43 1.12
N ALA A 347 14.91 -25.35 1.92
CA ALA A 347 14.94 -26.78 1.59
C ALA A 347 14.03 -27.16 0.42
N VAL A 348 13.00 -26.35 0.12
CA VAL A 348 12.04 -26.59 -0.97
C VAL A 348 12.08 -25.53 -2.08
N ALA A 349 12.78 -24.42 -1.86
CA ALA A 349 12.93 -23.36 -2.86
C ALA A 349 13.67 -23.89 -4.11
N PRO A 350 13.25 -23.48 -5.32
CA PRO A 350 13.95 -23.84 -6.54
C PRO A 350 15.38 -23.30 -6.54
N ASP A 351 16.32 -24.05 -7.15
CA ASP A 351 17.75 -23.68 -7.25
C ASP A 351 17.94 -22.27 -7.87
N ALA A 352 17.00 -21.81 -8.70
CA ALA A 352 17.02 -20.46 -9.30
C ALA A 352 17.00 -19.33 -8.25
N LEU A 353 16.41 -19.56 -7.07
CA LEU A 353 16.37 -18.58 -5.98
C LEU A 353 17.58 -18.67 -5.04
N LEU A 354 18.37 -19.74 -5.16
CA LEU A 354 19.54 -20.01 -4.33
C LEU A 354 20.74 -20.31 -5.23
N PRO A 355 21.27 -19.31 -5.96
CA PRO A 355 22.42 -19.52 -6.84
C PRO A 355 23.58 -20.10 -6.00
N ARG A 356 24.02 -21.31 -6.36
CA ARG A 356 25.16 -21.95 -5.69
C ARG A 356 26.39 -21.09 -5.94
N PRO A 357 27.20 -20.80 -4.91
CA PRO A 357 28.47 -20.15 -5.13
C PRO A 357 29.34 -21.00 -6.07
N PRO A 358 30.12 -20.36 -6.95
CA PRO A 358 30.93 -21.03 -7.95
C PRO A 358 32.01 -21.96 -7.37
#